data_AF-A0A535EDT3-F1
#
_entry.id   AF-A0A535EDT3-F1
#
_cell.length_a   1.000
_cell.length_b   1.000
_cell.length_c   1.000
_cell.angle_alpha   90.00
_cell.angle_beta   90.00
_cell.angle_gamma   90.00
#
_symmetry.space_group_name_H-M   'P 1'
#
loop_
_entity.id
_entity.type
_entity.pdbx_description
1 polymer ?
#
loop_
_entity_poly.entity_id
_entity_poly.type
_entity_poly.pdbx_seq_one_letter_code
_entity_poly.pdbx_strand_id
1 'polypeptide(L)'
;MAGRVLSTPEAVQSAQRLQTILAGSLTNDLRQLQQLGTELSNPNNWDGPIAAKFRGEWPNESKALQQAITNLEQLQKQAQTILQNIMKAGGA
;
A
#
# COMPACT_ATOMS: atom_id res chain seq x y z
N MET A 1 7.23 19.55 -30.51
CA MET A 1 6.53 20.26 -29.43
C MET A 1 6.84 19.55 -28.12
N ALA A 2 7.82 20.05 -27.35
CA ALA A 2 8.19 19.47 -26.07
C ALA A 2 7.12 19.85 -25.04
N GLY A 3 6.32 18.89 -24.60
CA GLY A 3 5.30 19.09 -23.57
C GLY A 3 5.98 19.50 -22.27
N ARG A 4 6.03 20.82 -22.00
CA ARG A 4 6.55 21.36 -20.75
C ARG A 4 5.68 20.78 -19.63
N VAL A 5 6.24 19.84 -18.87
CA VAL A 5 5.66 19.40 -17.62
C VAL A 5 5.66 20.62 -16.72
N LEU A 6 4.51 21.28 -16.60
CA LEU A 6 4.31 22.44 -15.75
C LEU A 6 4.02 21.92 -14.33
N SER A 7 5.05 21.33 -13.72
CA SER A 7 4.96 20.86 -12.35
C SER A 7 4.93 22.07 -11.43
N THR A 8 3.73 22.46 -11.01
CA THR A 8 3.57 23.54 -10.05
C THR A 8 4.20 23.11 -8.71
N PRO A 9 4.67 24.06 -7.88
CA PRO A 9 5.22 23.74 -6.55
C PRO A 9 4.28 22.87 -5.69
N GLU A 10 2.96 23.03 -5.88
CA GLU A 10 1.92 22.26 -5.18
C GLU A 10 1.92 20.77 -5.59
N ALA A 11 2.17 20.47 -6.87
CA ALA A 11 2.28 19.09 -7.35
C ALA A 11 3.51 18.38 -6.77
N VAL A 12 4.63 19.09 -6.67
CA VAL A 12 5.85 18.60 -6.02
C VAL A 12 5.57 18.28 -4.54
N GLN A 13 5.00 19.24 -3.81
CA GLN A 13 4.70 19.08 -2.38
C GLN A 13 3.71 17.94 -2.13
N SER A 14 2.68 17.82 -2.96
CA SER A 14 1.68 16.74 -2.84
C SER A 14 2.30 15.37 -3.09
N ALA A 15 3.12 15.26 -4.13
CA ALA A 15 3.81 14.00 -4.46
C ALA A 15 4.84 13.61 -3.39
N GLN A 16 5.56 14.58 -2.79
CA GLN A 16 6.46 14.33 -1.67
C GLN A 16 5.70 13.85 -0.42
N ARG A 17 4.59 14.49 -0.07
CA ARG A 17 3.74 14.05 1.06
C ARG A 17 3.21 12.64 0.84
N LEU A 18 2.75 12.36 -0.38
CA LEU A 18 2.25 11.03 -0.76
C LEU A 18 3.37 9.98 -0.70
N GLN A 19 4.59 10.30 -1.14
CA GLN A 19 5.75 9.43 -0.98
C GLN A 19 6.06 9.14 0.49
N THR A 20 6.04 10.16 1.36
CA THR A 20 6.30 9.98 2.80
C THR A 20 5.27 9.06 3.46
N ILE A 21 3.98 9.23 3.14
CA ILE A 21 2.91 8.39 3.68
C ILE A 21 3.08 6.94 3.19
N LEU A 22 3.36 6.74 1.90
CA LEU A 22 3.52 5.42 1.30
C LEU A 22 4.85 4.74 1.65
N ALA A 23 5.89 5.51 1.97
CA ALA A 23 7.15 5.01 2.54
C ALA A 23 7.06 4.76 4.05
N GLY A 24 5.94 5.14 4.68
CA GLY A 24 5.66 4.86 6.08
C GLY A 24 5.35 3.38 6.37
N SER A 25 4.86 3.12 7.58
CA SER A 25 4.61 1.76 8.07
C SER A 25 3.38 1.08 7.45
N LEU A 26 2.51 1.78 6.73
CA LEU A 26 1.19 1.26 6.32
C LEU A 26 1.26 -0.10 5.61
N THR A 27 2.18 -0.28 4.66
CA THR A 27 2.35 -1.56 3.97
C THR A 27 2.84 -2.66 4.91
N ASN A 28 3.70 -2.32 5.87
CA ASN A 28 4.18 -3.25 6.90
C ASN A 28 3.07 -3.61 7.88
N ASP A 29 2.26 -2.63 8.29
CA ASP A 29 1.12 -2.80 9.20
C ASP A 29 0.08 -3.73 8.57
N LEU A 30 -0.22 -3.57 7.28
CA LEU A 30 -1.12 -4.46 6.54
C LEU A 30 -0.55 -5.88 6.41
N ARG A 31 0.75 -6.02 6.16
CA ARG A 31 1.41 -7.33 6.12
C ARG A 31 1.36 -8.01 7.49
N GLN A 32 1.55 -7.25 8.57
CA GLN A 32 1.45 -7.76 9.94
C GLN A 32 0.02 -8.19 10.26
N LEU A 33 -0.98 -7.40 9.87
CA LEU A 33 -2.39 -7.75 10.03
C LEU A 33 -2.72 -9.06 9.29
N GLN A 34 -2.22 -9.23 8.07
CA GLN A 34 -2.38 -10.47 7.31
C GLN A 34 -1.71 -11.67 8.01
N GLN A 35 -0.52 -11.48 8.58
CA GLN A 35 0.17 -12.55 9.34
C GLN A 35 -0.64 -12.95 10.58
N LEU A 36 -1.04 -11.99 11.41
CA LEU A 36 -1.81 -12.23 12.63
C LEU A 36 -3.15 -12.91 12.34
N GLY A 37 -3.88 -12.45 11.31
CA GLY A 37 -5.13 -13.12 10.93
C GLY A 37 -4.92 -14.54 10.41
N THR A 38 -3.79 -14.82 9.75
CA THR A 38 -3.42 -16.18 9.35
C THR A 38 -3.12 -17.05 10.56
N GLU A 39 -2.41 -16.53 11.55
CA GLU A 39 -2.15 -17.23 12.81
C GLU A 39 -3.44 -17.54 13.58
N LEU A 40 -4.38 -16.59 13.62
CA LEU A 40 -5.70 -16.79 14.22
C LEU A 40 -6.58 -17.75 13.41
N SER A 41 -6.33 -17.88 12.11
CA SER A 41 -7.01 -18.87 11.26
C SER A 41 -6.48 -20.31 11.45
N ASN A 42 -5.44 -20.51 12.28
CA ASN A 42 -4.92 -21.83 12.56
C ASN A 42 -5.72 -22.49 13.70
N PRO A 43 -6.37 -23.65 13.47
CA PRO A 43 -7.13 -24.35 14.51
C PRO A 43 -6.26 -24.80 15.71
N ASN A 44 -4.95 -24.95 15.52
CA ASN A 44 -4.06 -25.29 16.64
C ASN A 44 -3.82 -24.11 17.60
N ASN A 45 -4.02 -22.87 17.13
CA ASN A 45 -3.81 -21.66 17.91
C ASN A 45 -5.11 -21.15 18.54
N TRP A 46 -6.22 -21.24 17.80
CA TRP A 46 -7.55 -20.84 18.27
C TRP A 46 -8.61 -21.73 17.64
N ASP A 47 -9.42 -22.39 18.48
CA ASP A 47 -10.53 -23.21 18.04
C ASP A 47 -11.81 -22.93 18.83
N GLY A 48 -12.95 -23.26 18.21
CA GLY A 48 -14.29 -22.96 18.71
C GLY A 48 -15.24 -22.48 17.61
N PRO A 49 -16.54 -22.30 17.92
CA PRO A 49 -17.55 -21.96 16.92
C PRO A 49 -17.29 -20.62 16.22
N ILE A 50 -16.75 -19.63 16.95
CA ILE A 50 -16.37 -18.33 16.38
C ILE A 50 -15.09 -18.44 15.54
N ALA A 51 -14.11 -19.23 16.00
CA ALA A 51 -12.88 -19.48 15.25
C ALA A 51 -13.15 -20.18 13.92
N ALA A 52 -14.08 -21.14 13.89
CA ALA A 52 -14.51 -21.81 12.67
C ALA A 52 -15.17 -20.83 11.68
N LYS A 53 -16.01 -19.92 12.19
CA LYS A 53 -16.61 -18.85 11.36
C LYS A 53 -15.54 -17.93 10.78
N PHE A 54 -14.63 -17.42 11.62
CA PHE A 54 -13.53 -16.57 11.20
C PHE A 54 -12.66 -17.28 10.15
N ARG A 55 -12.29 -18.55 10.35
CA ARG A 55 -11.53 -19.36 9.39
C ARG A 55 -12.23 -19.50 8.04
N GLY A 56 -13.57 -19.58 8.02
CA GLY A 56 -14.34 -19.60 6.77
C GLY A 56 -14.28 -18.28 6.01
N GLU A 57 -14.24 -17.16 6.71
CA GLU A 57 -14.22 -15.80 6.13
C GLU A 57 -12.80 -15.33 5.79
N TRP A 58 -11.80 -15.78 6.55
CA TRP A 58 -10.41 -15.32 6.48
C TRP A 58 -9.77 -15.38 5.08
N PRO A 59 -9.97 -16.42 4.23
CA PRO A 59 -9.38 -16.46 2.91
C PRO A 59 -9.78 -15.27 2.02
N ASN A 60 -11.03 -14.81 2.13
CA ASN A 60 -11.53 -13.68 1.35
C ASN A 60 -10.93 -12.36 1.88
N GLU A 61 -10.92 -12.17 3.20
CA GLU A 61 -10.33 -11.00 3.85
C GLU A 61 -8.82 -10.91 3.58
N SER A 62 -8.09 -12.03 3.70
CA SER A 62 -6.66 -12.11 3.37
C SER A 62 -6.39 -11.75 1.92
N LYS A 63 -7.27 -12.12 0.98
CA LYS A 63 -7.12 -11.76 -0.43
C LYS A 63 -7.32 -10.26 -0.64
N ALA A 64 -8.30 -9.65 0.03
CA ALA A 64 -8.54 -8.21 -0.03
C ALA A 64 -7.34 -7.43 0.54
N LEU A 65 -6.77 -7.88 1.67
CA LEU A 65 -5.56 -7.29 2.26
C LEU A 65 -4.37 -7.39 1.30
N GLN A 66 -4.17 -8.55 0.66
CA GLN A 66 -3.08 -8.74 -0.29
C GLN A 66 -3.23 -7.86 -1.54
N GLN A 67 -4.46 -7.67 -2.02
CA GLN A 67 -4.75 -6.72 -3.09
C GLN A 67 -4.45 -5.27 -2.67
N ALA A 68 -4.84 -4.88 -1.46
CA ALA A 68 -4.54 -3.56 -0.91
C ALA A 68 -3.03 -3.31 -0.84
N ILE A 69 -2.26 -4.27 -0.30
CA ILE A 69 -0.79 -4.22 -0.27
C ILE A 69 -0.22 -4.02 -1.68
N THR A 70 -0.66 -4.83 -2.64
CA THR A 70 -0.20 -4.74 -4.03
C THR A 70 -0.49 -3.37 -4.64
N ASN A 71 -1.70 -2.84 -4.41
CA ASN A 71 -2.11 -1.53 -4.92
C ASN A 71 -1.28 -0.40 -4.30
N LEU A 72 -0.98 -0.48 -2.99
CA LEU A 72 -0.14 0.49 -2.30
C LEU A 72 1.31 0.48 -2.81
N GLU A 73 1.87 -0.70 -3.08
CA GLU A 73 3.22 -0.82 -3.68
C GLU A 73 3.27 -0.24 -5.09
N GLN A 74 2.24 -0.49 -5.90
CA GLN A 74 2.13 0.12 -7.22
C GLN A 74 2.02 1.64 -7.13
N LEU A 75 1.19 2.14 -6.23
CA LEU A 75 1.03 3.58 -5.99
C LEU A 75 2.35 4.21 -5.54
N GLN A 76 3.13 3.54 -4.68
CA GLN A 76 4.45 4.01 -4.25
C GLN A 76 5.43 4.13 -5.43
N LYS A 77 5.47 3.12 -6.31
CA LYS A 77 6.30 3.15 -7.53
C LYS A 77 5.89 4.26 -8.49
N GLN A 78 4.58 4.45 -8.68
CA GLN A 78 4.04 5.52 -9.52
C GLN A 78 4.39 6.90 -8.94
N ALA A 79 4.25 7.09 -7.63
CA ALA A 79 4.61 8.32 -6.93
C ALA A 79 6.08 8.69 -7.09
N GLN A 80 6.99 7.71 -6.93
CA GLN A 80 8.42 7.89 -7.18
C GLN A 80 8.70 8.30 -8.62
N THR A 81 8.00 7.68 -9.58
CA THR A 81 8.15 7.99 -11.01
C THR A 81 7.69 9.42 -11.33
N ILE A 82 6.54 9.84 -10.77
CA ILE A 82 6.01 11.21 -10.90
C ILE A 82 7.02 12.22 -10.37
N LEU A 83 7.57 11.98 -9.17
CA LEU A 83 8.58 12.87 -8.57
C LEU A 83 9.84 12.98 -9.43
N GLN A 84 10.35 11.85 -9.93
CA GLN A 84 11.53 11.85 -10.82
C GLN A 84 11.28 12.64 -12.10
N ASN A 85 10.10 12.50 -12.71
CA ASN A 85 9.73 13.23 -13.93
C ASN A 85 9.58 14.74 -13.66
N ILE A 86 8.98 15.12 -12.53
CA ILE A 86 8.86 16.51 -12.10
C ILE A 86 10.24 17.14 -11.87
N MET A 87 11.13 16.48 -11.14
CA MET A 87 12.48 17.00 -10.87
C MET A 87 13.31 17.13 -12.16
N LYS A 88 13.22 16.16 -13.09
CA LYS A 88 13.91 16.22 -14.38
C LYS A 88 13.38 17.35 -15.27
N ALA A 89 12.09 17.63 -15.24
CA ALA A 89 11.48 18.67 -16.07
C ALA A 89 11.68 20.09 -15.53
N GLY A 90 11.85 20.26 -14.22
CA GLY A 90 12.08 21.55 -13.57
C GLY A 90 13.55 21.99 -13.44
N GLY A 91 14.51 21.15 -13.87
CA GLY A 91 15.95 21.41 -13.73
C GLY A 91 16.63 22.06 -14.95
N ALA A 92 15.86 22.67 -15.87
CA ALA A 92 16.36 23.39 -17.04
C ALA A 92 16.06 24.89 -16.94
#